data_AF-A0AAE5P3H0-F1
#
_entry.id   AF-A0AAE5P3H0-F1
#
_cell.length_a   1.000
_cell.length_b   1.000
_cell.length_c   1.000
_cell.angle_alpha   90.00
_cell.angle_beta   90.00
_cell.angle_gamma   90.00
#
_symmetry.space_group_name_H-M   'P 1'
#
loop_
_entity.id
_entity.type
_entity.pdbx_description
1 polymer ?
#
loop_
_entity_poly.entity_id
_entity_poly.type
_entity_poly.pdbx_seq_one_letter_code
_entity_poly.pdbx_strand_id
1 'polypeptide(L)'
;MKKFGLATQIFIGLAFGVAVGAVFYGNSTAMAILQPLGDIFLHLIKMIVIPIVVSALIVSIAGVGDIKKLGKLGGKTILYFEIVTTIALAIGLLAANIFHPGTGIDMGNLEKGDISKYEETSKTTESTGIGDQIVHIIPTNIFQSLTEGNLLAII
;
A
#
# COMPACT_ATOMS: atom_id res chain seq x y z
N MET A 1 -17.90 33.22 4.74
CA MET A 1 -18.17 31.77 4.62
C MET A 1 -16.97 31.02 5.18
N LYS A 2 -17.12 30.21 6.24
CA LYS A 2 -16.00 29.44 6.82
C LYS A 2 -15.55 28.39 5.79
N LYS A 3 -14.28 28.42 5.38
CA LYS A 3 -13.70 27.37 4.54
C LYS A 3 -13.54 26.12 5.41
N PHE A 4 -14.18 25.03 5.02
CA PHE A 4 -13.98 23.73 5.67
C PHE A 4 -12.52 23.28 5.48
N GLY A 5 -11.97 22.55 6.46
CA GLY A 5 -10.63 22.00 6.35
C GLY A 5 -10.56 20.90 5.29
N LEU A 6 -9.36 20.69 4.72
CA LEU A 6 -9.13 19.67 3.68
C LEU A 6 -9.56 18.27 4.15
N ALA A 7 -9.25 17.91 5.40
CA ALA A 7 -9.66 16.62 5.96
C ALA A 7 -11.19 16.45 5.93
N THR A 8 -11.93 17.48 6.34
CA THR A 8 -13.40 17.46 6.31
C THR A 8 -13.93 17.34 4.88
N GLN A 9 -13.30 18.02 3.92
CA GLN A 9 -13.67 17.91 2.50
C GLN A 9 -13.42 16.50 1.96
N ILE A 10 -12.32 15.85 2.34
CA ILE A 10 -12.02 14.46 1.96
C ILE A 10 -13.07 13.50 2.53
N PHE A 11 -13.41 13.63 3.82
CA PHE A 11 -14.45 12.79 4.43
C PHE A 11 -15.82 12.99 3.80
N ILE A 12 -16.18 14.25 3.48
CA ILE A 12 -17.41 14.55 2.74
C ILE A 12 -17.36 13.88 1.35
N GLY A 13 -16.25 14.02 0.63
CA GLY A 13 -16.04 13.39 -0.68
C GLY A 13 -16.15 11.86 -0.63
N LEU A 14 -15.58 11.22 0.40
CA LEU A 14 -15.69 9.78 0.64
C LEU A 14 -17.14 9.37 0.87
N ALA A 15 -17.87 10.08 1.74
CA ALA A 15 -19.27 9.79 2.02
C ALA A 15 -20.14 9.92 0.76
N PHE A 16 -19.92 10.98 -0.03
CA PHE A 16 -20.59 11.14 -1.32
C PHE A 16 -20.21 10.05 -2.33
N GLY A 17 -18.92 9.68 -2.41
CA GLY A 17 -18.46 8.61 -3.29
C GLY A 17 -19.13 7.27 -2.98
N VAL A 18 -19.25 6.93 -1.69
CA VAL A 18 -19.97 5.73 -1.23
C VAL A 18 -21.46 5.82 -1.57
N ALA A 19 -22.11 6.95 -1.31
CA ALA A 19 -23.53 7.14 -1.61
C ALA A 19 -23.83 7.01 -3.12
N VAL A 20 -23.02 7.65 -3.97
CA VAL A 20 -23.14 7.55 -5.44
C VAL A 20 -22.86 6.12 -5.89
N GLY A 21 -21.82 5.46 -5.36
CA GLY A 21 -21.50 4.08 -5.67
C GLY A 21 -22.63 3.11 -5.31
N ALA A 22 -23.30 3.33 -4.18
CA ALA A 22 -24.45 2.51 -3.76
C ALA A 22 -25.68 2.72 -4.65
N VAL A 23 -25.98 3.97 -5.06
CA VAL A 23 -27.15 4.28 -5.91
C VAL A 23 -26.97 3.75 -7.33
N PHE A 24 -25.76 3.83 -7.88
CA PHE A 24 -25.44 3.39 -9.25
C PHE A 24 -24.83 1.98 -9.31
N TYR A 25 -24.96 1.20 -8.23
CA TYR A 25 -24.48 -0.17 -8.18
C TYR A 25 -25.13 -1.01 -9.30
N GLY A 26 -24.29 -1.70 -10.09
CA GLY A 26 -24.74 -2.49 -11.26
C GLY A 26 -24.95 -1.71 -12.56
N ASN A 27 -24.83 -0.38 -12.58
CA ASN A 27 -24.90 0.40 -13.81
C ASN A 27 -23.53 0.49 -14.50
N SER A 28 -23.33 -0.28 -15.56
CA SER A 28 -22.06 -0.36 -16.30
C SER A 28 -21.62 0.97 -16.92
N THR A 29 -22.56 1.83 -17.33
CA THR A 29 -22.26 3.15 -17.90
C THR A 29 -21.75 4.13 -16.85
N ALA A 30 -22.35 4.13 -15.65
CA ALA A 30 -21.91 4.97 -14.55
C ALA A 30 -20.49 4.58 -14.08
N MET A 31 -20.21 3.26 -13.97
CA MET A 31 -18.89 2.76 -13.61
C MET A 31 -17.82 3.12 -14.65
N ALA A 32 -18.14 3.02 -15.95
CA ALA A 32 -17.23 3.38 -17.03
C ALA A 32 -16.80 4.86 -17.01
N ILE A 33 -17.61 5.76 -16.44
CA ILE A 33 -17.31 7.19 -16.32
C ILE A 33 -16.62 7.50 -14.99
N LEU A 34 -17.05 6.86 -13.90
CA LEU A 34 -16.53 7.15 -12.56
C LEU A 34 -15.17 6.49 -12.28
N GLN A 35 -14.93 5.29 -12.82
CA GLN A 35 -13.68 4.56 -12.57
C GLN A 35 -12.44 5.30 -13.11
N PRO A 36 -12.43 5.84 -14.34
CA PRO A 36 -11.28 6.61 -14.84
C PRO A 36 -10.93 7.82 -13.97
N LEU A 37 -11.91 8.44 -13.29
CA LEU A 37 -11.64 9.55 -12.38
C LEU A 37 -10.81 9.10 -11.16
N GLY A 38 -11.14 7.93 -10.62
CA GLY A 38 -10.35 7.28 -9.56
C GLY A 38 -8.97 6.88 -10.05
N ASP A 39 -8.89 6.28 -11.25
CA ASP A 39 -7.62 5.86 -11.85
C ASP A 39 -6.69 7.04 -12.11
N ILE A 40 -7.21 8.16 -12.63
CA ILE A 40 -6.46 9.41 -12.80
C ILE A 40 -5.93 9.90 -11.45
N PHE A 41 -6.76 9.91 -10.42
CA PHE A 41 -6.31 10.31 -9.08
C PHE A 41 -5.19 9.40 -8.55
N LEU A 42 -5.32 8.08 -8.72
CA LEU A 42 -4.27 7.13 -8.32
C LEU A 42 -3.00 7.30 -9.16
N HIS A 43 -3.10 7.55 -10.46
CA HIS A 43 -1.94 7.84 -11.32
C HIS A 43 -1.24 9.13 -10.90
N LEU A 44 -1.98 10.18 -10.53
CA LEU A 44 -1.41 11.42 -10.03
C LEU A 44 -0.64 11.20 -8.72
N ILE A 45 -1.18 10.41 -7.79
CA ILE A 45 -0.45 10.03 -6.58
C ILE A 45 0.82 9.25 -6.94
N LYS A 46 0.69 8.17 -7.72
CA LYS A 46 1.81 7.29 -8.09
C LYS A 46 2.94 8.04 -8.82
N MET A 47 2.60 8.99 -9.70
CA MET A 47 3.57 9.84 -10.41
C MET A 47 4.45 10.64 -9.45
N ILE A 48 3.91 11.04 -8.30
CA ILE A 48 4.59 11.89 -7.32
C ILE A 48 5.39 11.06 -6.32
N VAL A 49 4.98 9.83 -6.02
CA VAL A 49 5.62 8.99 -4.98
C VAL A 49 7.12 8.80 -5.23
N ILE A 50 7.51 8.35 -6.41
CA ILE A 50 8.91 7.98 -6.69
C ILE A 50 9.85 9.21 -6.59
N PRO A 51 9.58 10.35 -7.26
CA PRO A 51 10.42 11.54 -7.11
C PRO A 51 10.52 12.06 -5.68
N ILE A 52 9.42 12.00 -4.92
CA ILE A 52 9.41 12.45 -3.52
C ILE A 52 10.28 11.53 -2.66
N VAL A 53 10.15 10.21 -2.79
CA VAL A 53 10.93 9.25 -2.00
C VAL A 53 12.42 9.44 -2.25
N VAL A 54 12.86 9.46 -3.51
CA VAL A 54 14.27 9.65 -3.88
C VAL A 54 14.80 10.97 -3.31
N SER A 55 14.08 12.07 -3.52
CA SER A 55 14.51 13.38 -3.06
C SER A 55 14.57 13.46 -1.53
N ALA A 56 13.56 12.91 -0.85
CA ALA A 56 13.49 12.90 0.61
C ALA A 56 14.62 12.07 1.22
N LEU A 57 14.97 10.92 0.63
CA LEU A 57 16.08 10.10 1.08
C LEU A 57 17.43 10.79 0.89
N ILE A 58 17.68 11.37 -0.28
CA ILE A 58 18.92 12.11 -0.56
C ILE A 58 19.10 13.23 0.46
N VAL A 59 18.06 14.04 0.69
CA VAL A 59 18.09 15.13 1.68
C VAL A 59 18.30 14.60 3.10
N SER A 60 17.62 13.50 3.46
CA SER A 60 17.72 12.89 4.79
C SER A 60 19.14 12.36 5.06
N ILE A 61 19.74 11.65 4.10
CA ILE A 61 21.07 11.07 4.24
C ILE A 61 22.13 12.18 4.24
N ALA A 62 22.03 13.15 3.33
CA ALA A 62 22.95 14.28 3.27
C ALA A 62 22.90 15.14 4.55
N GLY A 63 21.73 15.28 5.18
CA GLY A 63 21.55 16.06 6.40
C GLY A 63 22.11 15.40 7.68
N VAL A 64 22.17 14.06 7.74
CA VAL A 64 22.65 13.33 8.93
C VAL A 64 24.18 13.38 9.06
N GLY A 65 24.91 13.47 7.95
CA GLY A 65 26.37 13.66 7.88
C GLY A 65 27.25 12.51 8.40
N ASP A 66 26.75 11.65 9.29
CA ASP A 66 27.47 10.51 9.87
C ASP A 66 26.71 9.18 9.65
N ILE A 67 27.33 8.32 8.84
CA ILE A 67 26.81 6.98 8.48
C ILE A 67 26.56 6.11 9.73
N LYS A 68 27.36 6.24 10.79
CA LYS A 68 27.18 5.46 12.03
C LYS A 68 25.91 5.89 12.78
N LYS A 69 25.55 7.17 12.73
CA LYS A 69 24.29 7.67 13.31
C LYS A 69 23.11 7.18 12.49
N LEU A 70 23.23 7.17 11.16
CA LEU A 70 22.21 6.66 10.26
C LEU A 70 21.92 5.17 10.51
N GLY A 71 22.96 4.32 10.62
CA GLY A 71 22.80 2.89 10.94
C GLY A 71 22.14 2.65 12.30
N LYS A 72 22.51 3.43 13.33
CA LYS A 72 21.85 3.34 14.66
C LYS A 72 20.39 3.78 14.62
N LEU A 73 20.07 4.80 13.84
CA LEU A 73 18.70 5.26 13.65
C LEU A 73 17.88 4.21 12.89
N GLY A 74 18.41 3.68 11.79
CA GLY A 74 17.78 2.61 11.01
C GLY A 74 17.50 1.36 11.85
N GLY A 75 18.47 0.89 12.64
CA GLY A 75 18.28 -0.26 13.53
C GLY A 75 17.20 -0.01 14.61
N LYS A 76 17.16 1.19 15.21
CA LYS A 76 16.09 1.58 16.14
C LYS A 76 14.72 1.63 15.45
N THR A 77 14.67 2.13 14.22
CA THR A 77 13.45 2.20 13.42
C THR A 77 12.93 0.81 13.07
N ILE A 78 13.80 -0.12 12.65
CA ILE A 78 13.41 -1.51 12.37
C ILE A 78 12.83 -2.16 13.62
N LEU A 79 13.52 -2.05 14.76
CA LEU A 79 13.03 -2.61 16.03
C LEU A 79 11.69 -1.97 16.45
N TYR A 80 11.54 -0.67 16.27
CA TYR A 80 10.30 0.04 16.54
C TYR A 80 9.16 -0.47 15.64
N PHE A 81 9.40 -0.57 14.32
CA PHE A 81 8.40 -1.08 13.39
C PHE A 81 8.00 -2.50 13.73
N GLU A 82 8.94 -3.40 14.00
CA GLU A 82 8.65 -4.80 14.31
C GLU A 82 7.79 -4.95 15.57
N ILE A 83 8.07 -4.17 16.61
CA ILE A 83 7.27 -4.17 17.84
C ILE A 83 5.85 -3.67 17.55
N VAL A 84 5.72 -2.53 16.86
CA VAL A 84 4.42 -1.91 16.59
C VAL A 84 3.59 -2.78 15.64
N THR A 85 4.18 -3.36 14.60
CA THR A 85 3.50 -4.26 13.66
C THR A 85 3.09 -5.54 14.35
N THR A 86 3.93 -6.13 15.21
CA THR A 86 3.57 -7.32 15.99
C THR A 86 2.36 -7.05 16.89
N ILE A 87 2.34 -5.90 17.57
CA ILE A 87 1.18 -5.48 18.40
C ILE A 87 -0.06 -5.28 17.52
N ALA A 88 0.07 -4.61 16.38
CA ALA A 88 -1.04 -4.40 15.45
C ALA A 88 -1.61 -5.73 14.91
N LEU A 89 -0.74 -6.69 14.55
CA LEU A 89 -1.13 -8.03 14.12
C LEU A 89 -1.82 -8.79 15.25
N ALA A 90 -1.31 -8.74 16.48
CA ALA A 90 -1.93 -9.37 17.63
C ALA A 90 -3.35 -8.83 17.87
N ILE A 91 -3.54 -7.51 17.83
CA ILE A 91 -4.86 -6.88 17.97
C ILE A 91 -5.78 -7.27 16.81
N GLY A 92 -5.29 -7.26 15.57
CA GLY A 92 -6.05 -7.66 14.39
C GLY A 92 -6.52 -9.11 14.45
N LEU A 93 -5.64 -10.03 14.88
CA LEU A 93 -5.97 -11.44 15.09
C LEU A 93 -6.96 -11.64 16.24
N LEU A 94 -6.81 -10.91 17.34
CA LEU A 94 -7.78 -10.95 18.44
C LEU A 94 -9.16 -10.47 17.98
N ALA A 95 -9.23 -9.36 17.26
CA ALA A 95 -10.48 -8.86 16.70
C ALA A 95 -11.09 -9.87 15.72
N ALA A 96 -10.31 -10.46 14.82
CA ALA A 96 -10.78 -11.48 13.90
C ALA A 96 -11.35 -12.71 14.64
N ASN A 97 -10.68 -13.18 15.70
CA ASN A 97 -11.14 -14.30 16.53
C ASN A 97 -12.35 -13.97 17.42
N ILE A 98 -12.61 -12.70 17.73
CA ILE A 98 -13.79 -12.32 18.53
C ILE A 98 -15.00 -12.10 17.61
N PHE A 99 -14.83 -11.27 16.58
CA PHE A 99 -15.93 -10.86 15.71
C PHE A 99 -16.26 -11.88 14.62
N HIS A 100 -15.34 -12.83 14.36
CA HIS A 100 -15.47 -13.85 13.31
C HIS A 100 -16.02 -13.28 11.99
N PRO A 101 -15.38 -12.25 11.41
CA PRO A 101 -15.88 -11.62 10.19
C PRO A 101 -15.92 -12.65 9.06
N GLY A 102 -17.12 -12.94 8.55
CA GLY A 102 -17.33 -13.94 7.50
C GLY A 102 -18.23 -15.12 7.88
N THR A 103 -18.61 -15.28 9.16
CA THR A 103 -19.60 -16.28 9.55
C THR A 103 -20.95 -15.98 8.88
N GLY A 104 -21.46 -16.93 8.10
CA GLY A 104 -22.72 -16.79 7.35
C GLY A 104 -22.58 -16.36 5.89
N ILE A 105 -21.35 -16.17 5.38
CA ILE A 105 -21.12 -15.99 3.94
C ILE A 105 -21.15 -17.36 3.26
N ASP A 106 -22.12 -17.57 2.37
CA ASP A 106 -22.22 -18.78 1.54
C ASP A 106 -21.15 -18.73 0.43
N MET A 107 -20.03 -19.39 0.67
CA MET A 107 -18.91 -19.46 -0.28
C MET A 107 -19.26 -20.20 -1.59
N GLY A 108 -20.39 -20.91 -1.65
CA GLY A 108 -20.85 -21.63 -2.84
C GLY A 108 -21.47 -20.75 -3.92
N ASN A 109 -22.03 -19.59 -3.54
CA ASN A 109 -22.71 -18.64 -4.44
C ASN A 109 -21.88 -17.39 -4.76
N LEU A 110 -20.66 -17.29 -4.23
CA LEU A 110 -19.72 -16.25 -4.63
C LEU A 110 -19.18 -16.59 -6.02
N GLU A 111 -19.25 -15.63 -6.96
CA GLU A 111 -18.45 -15.73 -8.18
C GLU A 111 -17.00 -15.99 -7.75
N LYS A 112 -16.46 -17.13 -8.15
CA LYS A 112 -15.05 -17.43 -7.94
C LYS A 112 -14.26 -16.42 -8.76
N GLY A 113 -13.87 -15.31 -8.10
CA GLY A 113 -13.00 -14.32 -8.71
C GLY A 113 -11.77 -15.02 -9.27
N ASP A 114 -11.27 -14.54 -10.41
CA ASP A 114 -10.12 -15.13 -11.08
C ASP A 114 -8.90 -15.15 -10.15
N ILE A 115 -8.65 -16.31 -9.53
CA ILE A 115 -7.59 -16.52 -8.55
C ILE A 115 -6.24 -16.79 -9.21
N SER A 116 -6.19 -16.94 -10.53
CA SER A 116 -4.99 -17.30 -11.29
C SER A 116 -3.82 -16.35 -11.02
N LYS A 117 -4.09 -15.04 -10.91
CA LYS A 117 -3.08 -14.02 -10.59
C LYS A 117 -2.47 -14.19 -9.19
N TYR A 118 -3.26 -14.67 -8.23
CA TYR A 118 -2.79 -14.92 -6.87
C TYR A 118 -2.03 -16.24 -6.78
N GLU A 119 -2.39 -17.24 -7.58
CA GLU A 119 -1.63 -18.50 -7.69
C GLU A 119 -0.25 -18.32 -8.34
N GLU A 120 -0.14 -17.43 -9.32
CA GLU A 120 1.15 -17.12 -9.95
C GLU A 120 2.07 -16.35 -9.00
N THR A 121 1.50 -15.42 -8.22
CA THR A 121 2.21 -14.65 -7.19
C THR A 121 2.64 -15.54 -6.00
N SER A 122 1.81 -16.51 -5.59
CA SER A 122 2.16 -17.43 -4.51
C SER A 122 3.27 -18.40 -4.92
N LYS A 123 3.25 -18.92 -6.15
CA LYS A 123 4.31 -19.79 -6.68
C LYS A 123 5.66 -19.08 -6.80
N THR A 124 5.68 -17.77 -7.05
CA THR A 124 6.91 -16.96 -7.06
C THR A 124 7.38 -16.59 -5.65
N THR A 125 6.47 -16.54 -4.66
CA THR A 125 6.82 -16.22 -3.27
C THR A 125 7.33 -17.43 -2.49
N GLU A 126 6.82 -18.64 -2.74
CA GLU A 126 7.29 -19.86 -2.04
C GLU A 126 8.76 -20.22 -2.35
N SER A 127 9.33 -19.73 -3.44
CA SER A 127 10.73 -20.01 -3.84
C SER A 127 11.75 -18.96 -3.36
N THR A 128 11.30 -17.85 -2.77
CA THR A 128 12.18 -16.74 -2.37
C THR A 128 12.41 -16.76 -0.85
N GLY A 129 13.47 -17.45 -0.42
CA GLY A 129 13.90 -17.44 0.99
C GLY A 129 14.35 -16.05 1.43
N ILE A 130 14.47 -15.83 2.75
CA ILE A 130 14.95 -14.57 3.35
C ILE A 130 16.26 -14.09 2.71
N GLY A 131 17.16 -15.02 2.35
CA GLY A 131 18.42 -14.71 1.67
C GLY A 131 18.23 -14.07 0.30
N ASP A 132 17.25 -14.52 -0.48
CA ASP A 132 16.94 -13.96 -1.79
C ASP A 132 16.29 -12.58 -1.66
N GLN A 133 15.50 -12.35 -0.61
CA GLN A 133 14.95 -11.04 -0.31
C GLN A 133 16.03 -10.02 0.09
N ILE A 134 17.09 -10.45 0.80
CA ILE A 134 18.25 -9.61 1.09
C ILE A 134 19.01 -9.25 -0.20
N VAL A 135 19.16 -10.20 -1.12
CA VAL A 135 19.80 -9.95 -2.42
C VAL A 135 18.98 -8.93 -3.23
N HIS A 136 17.65 -9.03 -3.21
CA HIS A 136 16.75 -8.09 -3.89
C HIS A 136 16.76 -6.66 -3.33
N ILE A 137 17.35 -6.42 -2.15
CA ILE A 137 17.56 -5.06 -1.63
C ILE A 137 18.58 -4.31 -2.51
N ILE A 138 19.56 -5.01 -3.08
CA ILE A 138 20.61 -4.39 -3.90
C ILE A 138 20.18 -4.49 -5.37
N PRO A 139 19.78 -3.37 -6.02
CA PRO A 139 19.35 -3.42 -7.41
C PRO A 139 20.52 -3.74 -8.35
N THR A 140 20.24 -4.53 -9.38
CA THR A 140 21.15 -4.72 -10.52
C THR A 140 21.22 -3.47 -11.41
N ASN A 141 20.15 -2.68 -11.47
CA ASN A 141 20.07 -1.43 -12.21
C ASN A 141 19.11 -0.43 -11.54
N ILE A 142 19.65 0.72 -11.11
CA ILE A 142 18.91 1.78 -10.40
C ILE A 142 17.78 2.36 -11.27
N PHE A 143 18.01 2.58 -12.57
CA PHE A 143 17.00 3.14 -13.46
C PHE A 143 15.84 2.17 -13.66
N GLN A 144 16.14 0.88 -13.74
CA GLN A 144 15.11 -0.15 -13.84
C GLN A 144 14.23 -0.16 -12.58
N SER A 145 14.84 -0.14 -11.39
CA SER A 145 14.10 -0.07 -10.13
C SER A 145 13.22 1.18 -10.02
N LEU A 146 13.69 2.33 -10.51
CA LEU A 146 12.91 3.56 -10.60
C LEU A 146 11.72 3.46 -11.56
N THR A 147 11.87 2.77 -12.70
CA THR A 147 10.77 2.60 -13.67
C THR A 147 9.74 1.57 -13.23
N GLU A 148 10.19 0.49 -12.58
CA GLU A 148 9.33 -0.60 -12.10
C GLU A 148 8.67 -0.26 -10.75
N GLY A 149 9.11 0.82 -10.09
CA GLY A 149 8.59 1.23 -8.79
C GLY A 149 8.98 0.29 -7.66
N ASN A 150 10.14 -0.38 -7.76
CA ASN A 150 10.67 -1.21 -6.68
C ASN A 150 11.20 -0.32 -5.55
N LEU A 151 10.31 0.06 -4.63
CA LEU A 151 10.62 0.98 -3.53
C LEU A 151 11.72 0.45 -2.61
N LEU A 152 11.77 -0.86 -2.35
CA LEU A 152 12.79 -1.44 -1.46
C LEU A 152 14.19 -1.27 -2.04
N ALA A 153 14.35 -1.47 -3.35
CA ALA A 153 15.64 -1.32 -4.01
C ALA A 153 16.00 0.15 -4.33
N ILE A 154 15.01 1.04 -4.34
CA ILE A 154 15.23 2.50 -4.46
C ILE A 154 15.74 3.11 -3.15
N ILE A 155 15.24 2.60 -2.01
CA ILE A 155 15.61 3.06 -0.65
C ILE A 155 16.99 2.55 -0.26
#